data_AF-A0A3C1FXZ0-F1
#
_entry.id   AF-A0A3C1FXZ0-F1
#
_cell.length_a   1.000
_cell.length_b   1.000
_cell.length_c   1.000
_cell.angle_alpha   90.00
_cell.angle_beta   90.00
_cell.angle_gamma   90.00
#
_symmetry.space_group_name_H-M   'P 1'
#
loop_
_entity.id
_entity.type
_entity.pdbx_description
1 polymer ?
#
loop_
_entity_poly.entity_id
_entity_poly.type
_entity_poly.pdbx_seq_one_letter_code
_entity_poly.pdbx_strand_id
1 'polypeptide(L)'
;MATAFLYENDTDQKQHFRAVQMLARDLSMPEEEVKRLYETMLNCLKERARIKDYLVILASRCVKDVIKGREVPQDVTEAASSNICWMG
;
A
#
# COMPACT_ATOMS: atom_id res chain seq x y z
N MET A 1 -14.44 18.29 5.71
CA MET A 1 -13.15 17.67 6.08
C MET A 1 -12.27 17.68 4.84
N ALA A 2 -11.02 18.14 4.97
CA ALA A 2 -10.16 18.49 3.84
C ALA A 2 -9.71 17.23 3.07
N THR A 3 -10.17 17.07 1.83
CA THR A 3 -9.78 16.02 0.87
C THR A 3 -8.40 16.23 0.25
N ALA A 4 -7.65 17.26 0.71
CA ALA A 4 -6.41 17.74 0.09
C ALA A 4 -5.21 16.77 0.18
N PHE A 5 -5.30 15.68 0.97
CA PHE A 5 -4.22 14.71 1.16
C PHE A 5 -4.57 13.28 0.71
N LEU A 6 -5.77 13.07 0.15
CA LEU A 6 -6.21 11.72 -0.23
C LEU A 6 -5.55 11.23 -1.52
N TYR A 7 -5.23 12.15 -2.43
CA TYR A 7 -4.62 11.84 -3.72
C TYR A 7 -3.20 12.41 -3.77
N GLU A 8 -2.29 11.68 -4.41
CA GLU A 8 -0.86 12.03 -4.44
C GLU A 8 -0.53 13.10 -5.48
N ASN A 9 -1.30 13.16 -6.57
CA ASN A 9 -1.16 14.14 -7.64
C ASN A 9 -2.43 14.16 -8.54
N ASP A 10 -2.49 15.10 -9.48
CA ASP A 10 -3.64 15.23 -10.39
C ASP A 10 -3.90 13.99 -11.26
N THR A 11 -2.86 13.22 -11.58
CA THR A 11 -2.99 11.98 -12.36
C THR A 11 -3.62 10.89 -11.50
N ASP A 12 -3.15 10.74 -10.27
CA ASP A 12 -3.69 9.84 -9.25
C ASP A 12 -5.16 10.17 -8.96
N GLN A 13 -5.48 11.46 -8.75
CA GLN A 13 -6.86 11.92 -8.57
C GLN A 13 -7.76 11.56 -9.75
N LYS A 14 -7.29 11.74 -10.99
CA LYS A 14 -8.06 11.38 -12.19
C LYS A 14 -8.29 9.87 -12.30
N GLN A 15 -7.33 9.05 -11.88
CA GLN A 15 -7.49 7.59 -11.85
C GLN A 15 -8.54 7.17 -10.83
N HIS A 16 -8.45 7.70 -9.62
CA HIS A 16 -9.46 7.46 -8.57
C HIS A 16 -10.85 7.95 -8.97
N PHE A 17 -10.95 9.11 -9.61
CA PHE A 17 -12.21 9.64 -10.11
C PHE A 17 -12.85 8.70 -11.14
N ARG A 18 -12.08 8.20 -12.11
CA ARG A 18 -12.57 7.21 -13.09
C ARG A 18 -13.08 5.93 -12.41
N ALA A 19 -12.38 5.46 -11.38
CA ALA A 19 -12.81 4.30 -10.61
C ALA A 19 -14.17 4.53 -9.92
N VAL A 20 -14.37 5.71 -9.32
CA VAL A 20 -15.64 6.10 -8.70
C VAL A 20 -16.77 6.15 -9.74
N GLN A 21 -16.54 6.73 -10.92
CA GLN A 21 -17.55 6.81 -11.98
C GLN A 21 -17.98 5.43 -12.49
N MET A 22 -17.03 4.50 -12.63
CA MET A 22 -17.34 3.13 -13.02
C MET A 22 -18.18 2.43 -11.94
N LEU A 23 -17.78 2.53 -10.67
CA LEU A 23 -18.52 1.95 -9.55
C LEU A 23 -19.95 2.50 -9.45
N ALA A 24 -20.14 3.80 -9.66
CA ALA A 24 -21.46 4.43 -9.64
C ALA A 24 -22.38 3.89 -10.74
N ARG A 25 -21.84 3.69 -11.95
CA ARG A 25 -22.58 3.08 -13.07
C ARG A 25 -22.93 1.63 -12.79
N ASP A 26 -21.95 0.84 -12.35
CA ASP A 26 -22.11 -0.60 -12.13
C ASP A 26 -23.11 -0.90 -11.01
N LEU A 27 -23.10 -0.08 -9.96
CA LEU A 27 -24.01 -0.22 -8.82
C LEU A 27 -25.34 0.52 -9.02
N SER A 28 -25.51 1.27 -10.12
CA SER A 28 -26.66 2.15 -10.37
C SER A 28 -26.93 3.10 -9.19
N MET A 29 -25.86 3.65 -8.61
CA MET A 29 -25.91 4.55 -7.45
C MET A 29 -25.44 5.96 -7.82
N PRO A 30 -25.85 7.00 -7.06
CA PRO A 30 -25.35 8.35 -7.26
C PRO A 30 -23.84 8.44 -7.06
N GLU A 31 -23.15 9.11 -7.99
CA GLU A 31 -21.68 9.25 -7.96
C GLU A 31 -21.19 9.87 -6.65
N GLU A 32 -21.94 10.83 -6.08
CA GLU A 32 -21.59 11.49 -4.81
C GLU A 32 -21.65 10.54 -3.60
N GLU A 33 -22.56 9.57 -3.59
CA GLU A 33 -22.66 8.57 -2.52
C GLU A 33 -21.52 7.56 -2.63
N VAL A 34 -21.27 7.08 -3.84
CA VAL A 34 -20.17 6.16 -4.12
C VAL A 34 -18.82 6.83 -3.83
N LYS A 35 -18.66 8.10 -4.19
CA LYS A 35 -17.44 8.88 -3.91
C LYS A 35 -17.17 8.97 -2.41
N ARG A 36 -18.17 9.35 -1.61
CA ARG A 36 -18.00 9.48 -0.14
C ARG A 36 -17.57 8.16 0.50
N LEU A 37 -18.19 7.05 0.09
CA LEU A 37 -17.84 5.72 0.58
C LEU A 37 -16.43 5.31 0.11
N TYR A 38 -16.13 5.52 -1.17
CA TYR A 38 -14.84 5.23 -1.76
C TYR A 38 -13.70 5.97 -1.04
N GLU A 39 -13.86 7.28 -0.82
CA GLU A 39 -12.85 8.11 -0.16
C GLU A 39 -12.64 7.70 1.30
N THR A 40 -13.70 7.30 2.01
CA THR A 40 -13.62 6.75 3.37
C THR A 40 -12.83 5.44 3.39
N MET A 41 -13.15 4.51 2.49
CA MET A 41 -12.46 3.23 2.38
C MET A 41 -11.02 3.40 1.95
N LEU A 42 -10.73 4.30 1.00
CA LEU A 42 -9.38 4.62 0.56
C LEU A 42 -8.55 5.19 1.72
N ASN A 43 -9.13 6.07 2.54
CA ASN A 43 -8.45 6.60 3.71
C ASN A 43 -8.13 5.50 4.74
N CYS A 44 -9.11 4.65 5.08
CA CYS A 44 -8.89 3.52 5.99
C CYS A 44 -7.85 2.52 5.44
N LEU A 45 -7.86 2.29 4.13
CA LEU A 45 -6.89 1.43 3.47
C LEU A 45 -5.51 2.08 3.48
N LYS A 46 -5.36 3.38 3.23
CA LYS A 46 -4.08 4.09 3.35
C LYS A 46 -3.51 4.04 4.77
N GLU A 47 -4.36 4.20 5.79
CA GLU A 47 -3.95 4.12 7.20
C GLU A 47 -3.48 2.70 7.61
N ARG A 48 -4.05 1.65 7.00
CA ARG A 48 -3.75 0.24 7.33
C ARG A 48 -2.78 -0.43 6.38
N ALA A 49 -2.66 0.06 5.15
CA ALA A 49 -1.76 -0.47 4.14
C ALA A 49 -0.33 -0.05 4.50
N ARG A 50 0.38 -0.93 5.19
CA ARG A 50 1.84 -0.99 5.12
C ARG A 50 2.22 -1.49 3.73
N ILE A 51 2.32 -0.57 2.77
CA ILE A 51 2.46 -0.86 1.34
C ILE A 51 3.72 -1.70 1.06
N LYS A 52 3.53 -2.82 0.37
CA LYS A 52 4.55 -3.81 0.02
C LYS A 52 5.66 -3.27 -0.91
N ASP A 53 5.47 -2.11 -1.54
CA ASP A 53 6.53 -1.43 -2.29
C ASP A 53 7.68 -0.98 -1.37
N TYR A 54 7.36 -0.65 -0.11
CA TYR A 54 8.38 -0.44 0.92
C TYR A 54 9.12 -1.74 1.26
N LEU A 55 8.45 -2.91 1.19
CA LEU A 55 9.09 -4.20 1.47
C LEU A 55 10.14 -4.56 0.43
N VAL A 56 9.95 -4.23 -0.85
CA VAL A 56 10.97 -4.48 -1.90
C VAL A 56 12.20 -3.60 -1.67
N ILE A 57 11.99 -2.33 -1.32
CA ILE A 57 13.07 -1.39 -0.98
C ILE A 57 13.77 -1.85 0.30
N LEU A 58 13.01 -2.25 1.32
CA LEU A 58 13.50 -2.75 2.60
C LEU A 58 14.29 -4.04 2.43
N ALA A 59 13.80 -4.99 1.64
CA ALA A 59 14.50 -6.24 1.31
C ALA A 59 15.80 -5.95 0.55
N SER A 60 15.76 -5.05 -0.43
CA SER A 60 16.97 -4.63 -1.17
C SER A 60 18.02 -4.01 -0.26
N ARG A 61 17.59 -3.23 0.74
CA ARG A 61 18.47 -2.64 1.75
C ARG A 61 19.04 -3.70 2.68
N CYS A 62 18.22 -4.62 3.19
CA CYS A 62 18.66 -5.69 4.07
C CYS A 62 19.72 -6.59 3.40
N VAL A 63 19.51 -6.98 2.13
CA VAL A 63 20.50 -7.76 1.37
C VAL A 63 21.83 -7.02 1.25
N LYS A 64 21.81 -5.71 0.97
CA LYS A 64 23.03 -4.89 0.90
C LYS A 64 23.76 -4.81 2.23
N ASP A 65 23.03 -4.71 3.33
CA ASP A 65 23.61 -4.61 4.67
C ASP A 65 24.25 -5.95 5.10
N VAL A 66 23.62 -7.09 4.80
CA VAL A 66 24.21 -8.43 5.00
C VAL A 66 25.53 -8.59 4.24
N ILE A 67 25.57 -8.23 2.95
CA ILE A 67 26.79 -8.32 2.13
C ILE A 67 27.90 -7.43 2.70
N LYS A 68 27.55 -6.30 3.30
CA LYS A 68 28.51 -5.34 3.89
C LYS A 68 28.88 -5.67 5.34
N GLY A 69 28.38 -6.77 5.92
CA GLY A 69 28.64 -7.17 7.30
C GLY A 69 28.05 -6.23 8.35
N ARG A 70 26.95 -5.54 8.02
CA ARG A 70 26.22 -4.67 8.96
C ARG A 70 25.04 -5.43 9.56
N GLU A 71 24.70 -5.13 10.82
CA GLU A 71 23.57 -5.77 11.50
C GLU A 71 22.23 -5.39 10.85
N VAL A 72 21.39 -6.40 10.57
CA VAL A 72 20.06 -6.23 9.98
C VAL A 72 19.05 -5.89 11.09
N PRO A 73 18.05 -5.02 10.84
CA PRO A 73 16.99 -4.72 11.80
C PRO A 73 16.24 -5.97 12.30
N GLN A 74 16.04 -6.06 13.63
CA GLN A 74 15.54 -7.27 14.32
C GLN A 74 14.12 -7.71 13.92
N ASP A 75 13.32 -6.81 13.35
CA ASP A 75 11.94 -7.04 12.88
C ASP A 75 11.85 -7.93 11.62
N VAL A 76 12.97 -8.18 10.94
CA VAL A 76 13.04 -9.06 9.76
C VAL A 76 13.49 -10.49 10.12
N THR A 77 14.20 -10.68 11.24
CA THR A 77 14.82 -11.95 11.65
C THR A 77 13.83 -13.04 12.09
N GLU A 78 12.70 -12.67 12.69
CA GLU A 78 11.66 -13.65 13.07
C GLU A 78 10.94 -14.25 11.85
N ALA A 79 10.77 -13.47 10.78
CA ALA A 79 10.12 -13.94 9.56
C ALA A 79 11.02 -14.90 8.75
N ALA A 80 12.34 -14.72 8.79
CA ALA A 80 13.29 -15.56 8.05
C ALA A 80 13.51 -16.94 8.70
N SER A 81 13.39 -17.05 10.02
CA SER A 81 13.59 -18.31 10.75
C SER A 81 12.51 -19.37 10.46
N SER A 82 11.33 -18.98 9.97
CA SER A 82 10.25 -19.92 9.64
C SER A 82 10.33 -20.52 8.24
N ASN A 83 11.22 -20.04 7.35
CA ASN A 83 11.26 -20.44 5.94
C ASN A 83 12.60 -21.01 5.42
N ILE A 84 13.55 -21.32 6.30
CA ILE A 84 14.81 -21.98 5.90
C ILE A 84 14.93 -23.33 6.62
N CYS A 85 14.09 -24.26 6.18
CA CYS A 85 14.30 -25.70 6.37
C CYS A 85 14.88 -26.25 5.04
N TRP A 86 16.14 -26.67 5.09
CA TRP A 86 16.91 -27.46 4.11
C TRP A 86 17.40 -26.80 2.81
N MET A 87 18.73 -26.71 2.70
CA MET A 87 19.45 -27.51 1.71
C MET A 87 20.62 -28.19 2.43
N GLY A 88 20.55 -29.52 2.53
CA GLY A 88 21.69 -30.40 2.82
C GLY A 88 22.39 -30.81 1.53
#